data_AF-A0A921ZA72-F1
#
_entry.id   AF-A0A921ZA72-F1
#
_cell.length_a   1.000
_cell.length_b   1.000
_cell.length_c   1.000
_cell.angle_alpha   90.00
_cell.angle_beta   90.00
_cell.angle_gamma   90.00
#
_symmetry.space_group_name_H-M   'P 1'
#
loop_
_entity.id
_entity.type
_entity.pdbx_description
1 polymer ?
#
loop_
_entity_poly.entity_id
_entity_poly.type
_entity_poly.pdbx_seq_one_letter_code
_entity_poly.pdbx_strand_id
1 'polypeptide(L)'
;MEQCIVLLKPFEEITKITSSGLSCISEVIPHVAVLMRYIQKEETSRKVPTLLQFLTSLKTQLQQRFEHLDENPKYFLATLLDPRFKTNFFGVIQAEKARQRLLLESLKLSCSEEDSVSSEGDSPPMKKRAGYGMGIHETFWDCFNELSKTRLKTLVKVL
;
A
#
# COMPACT_ATOMS: atom_id res chain seq x y z
N MET A 1 20.24 -0.82 20.08
CA MET A 1 18.77 -0.73 20.28
C MET A 1 18.16 0.40 19.44
N GLU A 2 18.74 1.60 19.44
CA GLU A 2 18.25 2.76 18.67
C GLU A 2 18.09 2.49 17.16
N GLN A 3 19.07 1.85 16.50
CA GLN A 3 18.94 1.48 15.08
C GLN A 3 17.75 0.55 14.80
N CYS A 4 17.41 -0.36 15.72
CA CYS A 4 16.23 -1.21 15.57
C CYS A 4 14.95 -0.39 15.63
N ILE A 5 14.88 0.58 16.55
CA ILE A 5 13.74 1.49 16.68
C ILE A 5 13.60 2.30 15.38
N VAL A 6 14.70 2.86 14.87
CA VAL A 6 14.71 3.61 13.61
C VAL A 6 14.21 2.75 12.44
N LEU A 7 14.71 1.52 12.31
CA LEU A 7 14.35 0.62 11.22
C LEU A 7 12.88 0.16 11.29
N LEU A 8 12.39 -0.15 12.49
CA LEU A 8 11.06 -0.75 12.68
C LEU A 8 9.95 0.30 12.82
N LYS A 9 10.29 1.58 12.98
CA LYS A 9 9.29 2.65 13.14
C LYS A 9 8.21 2.66 12.04
N PRO A 10 8.53 2.54 10.73
CA PRO A 10 7.48 2.50 9.70
C PRO A 10 6.56 1.27 9.79
N PHE A 11 7.06 0.15 10.31
CA PHE A 11 6.24 -1.05 10.53
C PHE A 11 5.26 -0.82 11.67
N GLU A 12 5.70 -0.16 12.73
CA GLU A 12 4.85 0.20 13.86
C GLU A 12 3.73 1.17 13.44
N GLU A 13 4.06 2.18 12.63
CA GLU A 13 3.10 3.14 12.09
C GLU A 13 2.04 2.46 11.22
N ILE A 14 2.46 1.61 10.27
CA ILE A 14 1.52 0.84 9.43
C ILE A 14 0.68 -0.11 10.27
N THR A 15 1.26 -0.73 11.30
CA THR A 15 0.51 -1.61 12.21
C THR A 15 -0.61 -0.84 12.89
N LYS A 16 -0.33 0.36 13.42
CA LYS A 16 -1.35 1.22 14.03
C LYS A 16 -2.46 1.63 13.05
N ILE A 17 -2.08 2.02 11.82
CA ILE A 17 -3.06 2.36 10.78
C ILE A 17 -3.95 1.15 10.49
N THR A 18 -3.32 -0.01 10.28
CA THR A 18 -4.03 -1.24 9.88
C THR A 18 -4.90 -1.81 11.01
N SER A 19 -4.50 -1.61 12.26
CA SER A 19 -5.27 -2.00 13.44
C SER A 19 -6.38 -1.00 13.81
N SER A 20 -6.51 0.12 13.09
CA SER A 20 -7.59 1.07 13.32
C SER A 20 -8.92 0.57 12.75
N GLY A 21 -10.05 1.01 13.33
CA GLY A 21 -11.38 0.68 12.82
C GLY A 21 -11.73 1.34 11.47
N LEU A 22 -10.85 2.19 10.94
CA LEU A 22 -11.01 2.87 9.65
C LEU A 22 -10.10 2.27 8.55
N SER A 23 -9.31 1.26 8.91
CA SER A 23 -8.41 0.56 8.00
C SER A 23 -9.17 -0.07 6.85
N CYS A 24 -8.69 0.13 5.63
CA CYS A 24 -9.28 -0.44 4.42
C CYS A 24 -8.35 -1.49 3.83
N ILE A 25 -8.91 -2.59 3.31
CA ILE A 25 -8.14 -3.63 2.60
C ILE A 25 -7.40 -3.07 1.37
N SER A 26 -7.88 -1.94 0.81
CA SER A 26 -7.22 -1.20 -0.28
C SER A 26 -5.85 -0.63 0.09
N GLU A 27 -5.52 -0.53 1.38
CA GLU A 27 -4.27 0.07 1.85
C GLU A 27 -3.13 -0.97 1.95
N VAL A 28 -3.46 -2.27 1.89
CA VAL A 28 -2.48 -3.36 2.07
C VAL A 28 -1.42 -3.35 0.98
N ILE A 29 -1.81 -3.28 -0.30
CA ILE A 29 -0.85 -3.24 -1.42
C ILE A 29 0.04 -1.99 -1.33
N PRO A 30 -0.50 -0.77 -1.14
CA PRO A 30 0.31 0.42 -0.91
C PRO A 30 1.29 0.27 0.25
N HIS A 31 0.83 -0.18 1.42
CA HIS A 31 1.69 -0.32 2.61
C HIS A 31 2.83 -1.31 2.40
N VAL A 32 2.55 -2.48 1.81
CA VAL A 32 3.58 -3.48 1.50
C VAL A 32 4.59 -2.93 0.50
N ALA A 33 4.11 -2.26 -0.56
CA ALA A 33 4.99 -1.65 -1.56
C ALA A 33 5.90 -0.58 -0.95
N VAL A 34 5.38 0.25 -0.05
CA VAL A 34 6.16 1.31 0.61
C VAL A 34 7.17 0.73 1.59
N LEU A 35 6.80 -0.29 2.39
CA LEU A 35 7.74 -0.98 3.27
C LEU A 35 8.87 -1.65 2.48
N MET A 36 8.54 -2.36 1.41
CA MET A 36 9.54 -2.97 0.53
C MET A 36 10.49 -1.91 -0.03
N ARG A 37 9.96 -0.77 -0.51
CA ARG A 37 10.78 0.34 -1.02
C ARG A 37 11.66 0.95 0.06
N TYR A 38 11.14 1.13 1.27
CA TYR A 38 11.87 1.66 2.41
C TYR A 38 13.07 0.77 2.79
N ILE A 39 12.87 -0.55 2.89
CA ILE A 39 13.95 -1.50 3.25
C ILE A 39 15.02 -1.56 2.15
N GLN A 40 14.65 -1.32 0.89
CA GLN A 40 15.54 -1.33 -0.26
C GLN A 40 16.30 -0.01 -0.49
N LYS A 41 15.92 1.10 0.14
CA LYS A 41 16.62 2.40 -0.02
C LYS A 41 18.02 2.31 0.59
N GLU A 42 19.03 2.73 -0.16
CA GLU A 42 20.42 2.82 0.34
C GLU A 42 20.54 3.72 1.58
N GLU A 43 19.72 4.76 1.66
CA GLU A 43 19.64 5.63 2.83
C GLU A 43 19.25 4.86 4.10
N THR A 44 18.34 3.89 3.99
CA THR A 44 17.96 3.02 5.11
C THR A 44 19.17 2.21 5.57
N SER A 45 19.89 1.56 4.65
CA SER A 45 21.11 0.81 4.96
C SER A 45 22.18 1.68 5.64
N ARG A 46 22.35 2.94 5.19
CA ARG A 46 23.29 3.90 5.80
C ARG A 46 22.88 4.32 7.21
N LYS A 47 21.58 4.39 7.50
CA LYS A 47 21.06 4.74 8.84
C LYS A 47 21.17 3.60 9.85
N VAL A 48 21.23 2.34 9.39
CA VAL A 48 21.33 1.15 10.26
C VAL A 48 22.50 0.22 9.92
N PRO A 49 23.75 0.73 9.90
CA PRO A 49 24.90 -0.02 9.41
C PRO A 49 25.22 -1.27 10.23
N THR A 50 24.79 -1.36 11.50
CA THR A 50 25.03 -2.55 12.33
C THR A 50 23.94 -3.60 12.20
N LEU A 51 22.88 -3.34 11.42
CA LEU A 51 21.70 -4.21 11.30
C LEU A 51 21.50 -4.75 9.88
N LEU A 52 22.52 -4.73 9.01
CA LEU A 52 22.36 -5.13 7.60
C LEU A 52 21.85 -6.57 7.42
N GLN A 53 22.26 -7.50 8.28
CA GLN A 53 21.74 -8.87 8.25
C GLN A 53 20.26 -8.93 8.65
N PHE A 54 19.86 -8.15 9.66
CA PHE A 54 18.47 -8.04 10.07
C PHE A 54 17.61 -7.36 9.00
N LEU A 55 18.12 -6.29 8.35
CA LEU A 55 17.50 -5.64 7.21
C LEU A 55 17.26 -6.62 6.05
N THR A 56 18.27 -7.45 5.75
CA THR A 56 18.18 -8.50 4.72
C THR A 56 17.12 -9.54 5.08
N SER A 57 17.13 -10.02 6.33
CA SER A 57 16.12 -10.96 6.83
C SER A 57 14.71 -10.36 6.74
N LEU A 58 14.54 -9.10 7.13
CA LEU A 58 13.27 -8.38 7.09
C LEU A 58 12.75 -8.24 5.66
N LYS A 59 13.63 -7.93 4.70
CA LYS A 59 13.31 -7.93 3.26
C LYS A 59 12.80 -9.29 2.81
N THR A 60 13.55 -10.37 3.10
CA THR A 60 13.17 -11.74 2.70
C THR A 60 11.84 -12.14 3.29
N GLN A 61 11.62 -11.88 4.58
CA GLN A 61 10.36 -12.20 5.25
C GLN A 61 9.18 -11.41 4.66
N LEU A 62 9.38 -10.13 4.35
CA LEU A 62 8.35 -9.31 3.73
C LEU A 62 7.98 -9.82 2.32
N GLN A 63 8.97 -10.24 1.53
CA GLN A 63 8.73 -10.86 0.22
C GLN A 63 7.97 -12.18 0.33
N GLN A 64 8.39 -13.07 1.23
CA GLN A 64 7.74 -14.37 1.42
C GLN A 64 6.31 -14.24 1.93
N ARG A 65 6.06 -13.33 2.88
CA ARG A 65 4.72 -13.15 3.45
C ARG A 65 3.70 -12.58 2.47
N PHE A 66 4.16 -11.79 1.50
CA PHE A 66 3.30 -11.08 0.54
C PHE A 66 3.51 -11.54 -0.91
N GLU A 67 4.14 -12.70 -1.13
CA GLU A 67 4.44 -13.24 -2.47
C GLU A 67 3.18 -13.37 -3.35
N HIS A 68 2.10 -13.88 -2.77
CA HIS A 68 0.83 -14.11 -3.46
C HIS A 68 -0.19 -12.98 -3.26
N LEU A 69 0.23 -11.80 -2.80
CA LEU A 69 -0.67 -10.68 -2.56
C LEU A 69 -1.41 -10.26 -3.84
N ASP A 70 -0.73 -10.36 -4.98
CA ASP A 70 -1.26 -10.03 -6.31
C ASP A 70 -2.20 -11.10 -6.89
N GLU A 71 -2.20 -12.32 -6.33
CA GLU A 71 -3.07 -13.42 -6.80
C GLU A 71 -4.48 -13.34 -6.21
N ASN A 72 -4.62 -12.71 -5.05
CA ASN A 72 -5.90 -12.59 -4.38
C ASN A 72 -6.67 -11.36 -4.92
N PRO A 73 -7.79 -11.57 -5.63
CA PRO A 73 -8.51 -10.49 -6.30
C PRO A 73 -9.07 -9.45 -5.32
N LYS A 74 -9.23 -9.77 -4.03
CA LYS A 74 -9.78 -8.83 -3.03
C LYS A 74 -8.83 -7.66 -2.79
N TYR A 75 -7.55 -7.93 -2.54
CA TYR A 75 -6.55 -6.87 -2.32
C TYR A 75 -6.36 -6.06 -3.59
N PHE A 76 -6.26 -6.77 -4.72
CA PHE A 76 -6.07 -6.19 -6.03
C PHE A 76 -7.21 -5.22 -6.38
N LEU A 77 -8.46 -5.70 -6.39
CA LEU A 77 -9.62 -4.91 -6.81
C LEU A 77 -9.90 -3.76 -5.83
N ALA A 78 -9.80 -4.00 -4.52
CA ALA A 78 -10.02 -2.95 -3.53
C ALA A 78 -9.01 -1.81 -3.69
N THR A 79 -7.74 -2.12 -3.91
CA THR A 79 -6.70 -1.10 -4.14
C THR A 79 -6.94 -0.35 -5.45
N LEU A 80 -7.33 -1.06 -6.54
CA LEU A 80 -7.62 -0.44 -7.83
C LEU A 80 -8.82 0.53 -7.77
N LEU A 81 -9.88 0.11 -7.08
CA LEU A 81 -11.13 0.87 -6.97
C LEU A 81 -11.02 2.06 -6.01
N ASP A 82 -10.05 2.04 -5.10
CA ASP A 82 -9.78 3.16 -4.21
C ASP A 82 -9.19 4.35 -4.99
N PRO A 83 -9.88 5.51 -5.07
CA PRO A 83 -9.43 6.66 -5.83
C PRO A 83 -8.08 7.23 -5.36
N ARG A 84 -7.67 6.94 -4.11
CA ARG A 84 -6.38 7.36 -3.55
C ARG A 84 -5.21 6.64 -4.23
N PHE A 85 -5.41 5.40 -4.66
CA PHE A 85 -4.33 4.51 -5.13
C PHE A 85 -4.41 4.22 -6.62
N LYS A 86 -5.61 3.88 -7.14
CA LYS A 86 -5.84 3.57 -8.56
C LYS A 86 -4.80 2.56 -9.08
N THR A 87 -4.00 2.94 -10.08
CA THR A 87 -2.95 2.09 -10.67
C THR A 87 -1.54 2.42 -10.16
N ASN A 88 -1.40 3.34 -9.20
CA ASN A 88 -0.10 3.94 -8.83
C ASN A 88 0.84 2.96 -8.11
N PHE A 89 0.28 1.98 -7.41
CA PHE A 89 1.04 0.99 -6.63
C PHE A 89 1.20 -0.33 -7.38
N PHE A 90 0.87 -0.36 -8.67
CA PHE A 90 0.94 -1.55 -9.50
C PHE A 90 1.98 -1.40 -10.62
N GLY A 91 2.77 -2.47 -10.82
CA GLY A 91 3.55 -2.65 -12.05
C GLY A 91 2.64 -2.67 -13.29
N VAL A 92 3.20 -2.44 -14.47
CA VAL A 92 2.42 -2.37 -15.73
C VAL A 92 1.59 -3.64 -15.94
N ILE A 93 2.20 -4.81 -15.76
CA ILE A 93 1.54 -6.11 -15.93
C ILE A 93 0.42 -6.30 -14.89
N GLN A 94 0.66 -5.95 -13.63
CA GLN A 94 -0.35 -6.08 -12.58
C GLN A 94 -1.51 -5.12 -12.81
N ALA A 95 -1.23 -3.90 -13.23
CA ALA A 95 -2.25 -2.91 -13.59
C ALA A 95 -3.09 -3.31 -14.82
N GLU A 96 -2.58 -4.18 -15.69
CA GLU A 96 -3.37 -4.69 -16.81
C GLU A 96 -4.23 -5.89 -16.40
N LYS A 97 -3.64 -6.86 -15.67
CA LYS A 97 -4.38 -7.97 -15.03
C LYS A 97 -5.54 -7.44 -14.18
N ALA A 98 -5.31 -6.32 -13.51
CA ALA A 98 -6.30 -5.53 -12.80
C ALA A 98 -7.58 -5.27 -13.57
N ARG A 99 -7.41 -4.64 -14.74
CA ARG A 99 -8.48 -4.13 -15.57
C ARG A 99 -9.21 -5.29 -16.18
N GLN A 100 -8.46 -6.29 -16.66
CA GLN A 100 -9.04 -7.53 -17.18
C GLN A 100 -9.89 -8.23 -16.13
N ARG A 101 -9.43 -8.32 -14.88
CA ARG A 101 -10.22 -8.94 -13.81
C ARG A 101 -11.47 -8.14 -13.47
N LEU A 102 -11.34 -6.82 -13.35
CA LEU A 102 -12.48 -5.94 -13.09
C LEU A 102 -13.55 -6.06 -14.20
N LEU A 103 -13.12 -6.06 -15.46
CA LEU A 103 -14.01 -6.26 -16.61
C LEU A 103 -14.71 -7.62 -16.54
N LEU A 104 -13.96 -8.69 -16.27
CA LEU A 104 -14.53 -10.03 -16.15
C LEU A 104 -15.58 -10.12 -15.03
N GLU A 105 -15.30 -9.57 -13.85
CA GLU A 105 -16.28 -9.56 -12.75
C GLU A 105 -17.50 -8.70 -13.08
N SER A 106 -17.32 -7.56 -13.75
CA SER A 106 -18.45 -6.72 -14.18
C SER A 106 -19.38 -7.43 -15.18
N LEU A 107 -18.81 -8.21 -16.11
CA LEU A 107 -19.57 -9.00 -17.07
C LEU A 107 -20.34 -10.15 -16.39
N LYS A 108 -19.72 -10.83 -15.42
CA LYS A 108 -20.41 -11.88 -14.64
C LYS A 108 -21.63 -11.34 -13.89
N LEU A 109 -21.48 -10.17 -13.28
CA LEU A 109 -22.59 -9.49 -12.59
C LEU A 109 -23.72 -9.13 -13.57
N SER A 110 -23.39 -8.63 -14.77
CA SER A 110 -24.40 -8.33 -15.80
C SER A 110 -25.14 -9.56 -16.37
N CYS A 111 -24.61 -10.76 -16.17
CA CYS A 111 -25.25 -12.01 -16.59
C CYS A 111 -25.98 -12.73 -15.44
N SER A 112 -25.95 -12.18 -14.22
CA SER A 112 -26.46 -12.80 -13.00
C SER A 112 -27.42 -11.83 -12.28
N GLU A 113 -28.51 -11.44 -12.93
CA GLU A 113 -29.63 -10.81 -12.21
C GLU A 113 -30.46 -11.93 -11.57
N GLU A 114 -30.51 -12.02 -10.22
CA GLU A 114 -31.70 -12.22 -9.34
C GLU A 114 -31.32 -12.01 -7.83
N ASP A 115 -32.02 -11.05 -7.19
CA ASP A 115 -32.43 -10.84 -5.78
C ASP A 115 -31.47 -10.86 -4.55
N SER A 116 -31.27 -9.68 -3.90
CA SER A 116 -32.07 -9.22 -2.73
C SER A 116 -31.39 -8.14 -1.84
N VAL A 117 -32.28 -7.31 -1.27
CA VAL A 117 -32.17 -6.03 -0.52
C VAL A 117 -31.50 -6.10 0.87
N SER A 118 -30.62 -5.14 1.23
CA SER A 118 -30.93 -4.02 2.16
C SER A 118 -29.67 -3.30 2.64
N SER A 119 -29.70 -1.97 2.51
CA SER A 119 -28.76 -0.99 3.05
C SER A 119 -29.19 -0.59 4.46
N GLU A 120 -28.27 -0.47 5.42
CA GLU A 120 -28.25 0.62 6.40
C GLU A 120 -26.79 0.95 6.74
N GLY A 121 -26.42 2.21 6.51
CA GLY A 121 -25.12 2.78 6.81
C GLY A 121 -25.23 3.75 7.96
N ASP A 122 -24.39 3.58 8.98
CA ASP A 122 -24.14 4.60 9.99
C ASP A 122 -22.66 5.02 9.91
N SER A 123 -22.41 6.32 9.77
CA SER A 123 -21.07 6.90 9.65
C SER A 123 -20.81 7.85 10.82
N PRO A 124 -19.77 7.61 11.64
CA PRO A 124 -19.39 8.56 12.69
C PRO A 124 -18.52 9.71 12.17
N PRO A 125 -18.52 10.88 12.83
CA PRO A 125 -17.88 12.10 12.33
C PRO A 125 -16.35 12.11 12.52
N MET A 126 -15.65 12.60 11.50
CA MET A 126 -14.20 12.84 11.49
C MET A 126 -13.79 13.91 12.52
N LYS A 127 -12.95 13.52 13.50
CA LYS A 127 -12.19 14.47 14.33
C LYS A 127 -10.81 14.71 13.72
N LYS A 128 -10.54 15.96 13.31
CA LYS A 128 -9.19 16.45 13.01
C LYS A 128 -8.38 16.59 14.29
N ARG A 129 -7.11 16.17 14.30
CA ARG A 129 -5.96 16.67 15.10
C ARG A 129 -4.81 15.66 15.02
N ALA A 130 -3.54 15.98 15.25
CA ALA A 130 -2.76 17.21 15.37
C ALA A 130 -1.30 16.79 15.07
N GLY A 131 -0.47 17.72 14.59
CA GLY A 131 0.89 17.44 14.11
C GLY A 131 1.86 16.94 15.19
N TYR A 132 2.85 16.14 14.75
CA TYR A 132 4.02 15.79 15.55
C TYR A 132 5.28 15.67 14.67
N GLY A 133 6.29 16.48 15.03
CA GLY A 133 7.72 16.13 15.02
C GLY A 133 8.42 15.88 13.69
N MET A 134 9.08 16.92 13.18
CA MET A 134 10.06 16.91 12.08
C MET A 134 11.21 15.89 12.27
N GLY A 135 11.67 15.33 11.13
CA GLY A 135 13.10 15.04 10.92
C GLY A 135 13.46 13.73 10.22
N ILE A 136 12.67 12.65 10.38
CA ILE A 136 13.05 11.30 9.86
C ILE A 136 11.90 10.61 9.11
N HIS A 137 10.66 11.04 9.38
CA HIS A 137 9.44 10.55 8.73
C HIS A 137 9.30 10.97 7.27
N GLU A 138 10.18 11.87 6.79
CA GLU A 138 10.22 12.23 5.37
C GLU A 138 10.47 10.96 4.54
N THR A 139 11.49 10.14 4.81
CA THR A 139 11.90 9.12 3.81
C THR A 139 10.88 8.01 3.50
N PHE A 140 10.09 7.56 4.48
CA PHE A 140 9.02 6.58 4.26
C PHE A 140 7.82 7.21 3.55
N TRP A 141 7.34 8.38 4.01
CA TRP A 141 6.24 9.06 3.35
C TRP A 141 6.66 9.69 2.03
N ASP A 142 7.95 9.91 1.83
CA ASP A 142 8.57 10.21 0.56
C ASP A 142 8.52 8.99 -0.33
N CYS A 143 8.81 7.77 0.14
CA CYS A 143 8.55 6.55 -0.65
C CYS A 143 7.08 6.48 -1.06
N PHE A 144 6.15 6.74 -0.13
CA PHE A 144 4.72 6.73 -0.42
C PHE A 144 4.35 7.79 -1.46
N ASN A 145 4.80 9.02 -1.26
CA ASN A 145 4.57 10.14 -2.15
C ASN A 145 5.23 9.92 -3.52
N GLU A 146 6.46 9.42 -3.57
CA GLU A 146 7.18 9.01 -4.78
C GLU A 146 6.35 7.99 -5.55
N LEU A 147 5.98 6.87 -4.92
CA LEU A 147 5.19 5.80 -5.53
C LEU A 147 3.85 6.34 -6.07
N SER A 148 3.15 7.16 -5.29
CA SER A 148 1.89 7.79 -5.70
C SER A 148 2.05 8.75 -6.89
N LYS A 149 3.22 9.37 -7.09
CA LYS A 149 3.51 10.35 -8.14
C LYS A 149 4.16 9.75 -9.40
N THR A 150 4.69 8.53 -9.33
CA THR A 150 5.52 7.92 -10.40
C THR A 150 4.83 7.89 -11.77
N ARG A 151 3.50 7.73 -11.84
CA ARG A 151 2.76 7.67 -13.12
C ARG A 151 2.28 9.01 -13.68
N LEU A 152 2.23 10.08 -12.88
CA LEU A 152 1.93 11.43 -13.40
C LEU A 152 3.01 11.91 -14.37
N LYS A 153 4.26 11.49 -14.17
CA LYS A 153 5.39 11.85 -15.04
C LYS A 153 5.45 11.05 -16.35
N THR A 154 4.93 9.82 -16.39
CA THR A 154 4.92 8.99 -17.60
C THR A 154 3.81 9.40 -18.56
N LEU A 155 2.66 9.85 -18.05
CA LEU A 155 1.56 10.38 -18.88
C LEU A 155 1.92 11.71 -19.58
N VAL A 156 2.73 12.56 -18.95
CA VAL A 156 3.18 13.85 -19.53
C VAL A 156 4.31 13.68 -20.54
N LYS A 157 4.98 12.53 -20.59
CA LYS A 157 6.04 12.24 -21.58
C LYS A 157 5.54 11.57 -22.86
N VAL A 158 4.27 11.23 -22.93
CA VAL A 158 3.63 10.55 -24.08
C VAL A 158 2.55 11.45 -24.72
N LEU A 159 2.41 12.69 -24.24
CA LEU A 159 1.64 13.77 -24.86
C LEU A 159 2.61 14.89 -25.28
#